data_AF-A0A9E2HAJ4-F1
#
_entry.id   AF-A0A9E2HAJ4-F1
#
_cell.length_a   1.000
_cell.length_b   1.000
_cell.length_c   1.000
_cell.angle_alpha   90.00
_cell.angle_beta   90.00
_cell.angle_gamma   90.00
#
_symmetry.space_group_name_H-M   'P 1'
#
loop_
_entity.id
_entity.type
_entity.pdbx_description
1 polymer ?
#
loop_
_entity_poly.entity_id
_entity_poly.type
_entity_poly.pdbx_seq_one_letter_code
_entity_poly.pdbx_strand_id
1 'polypeptide(L)'
;MLKRQKIILGVLLLAPRSLSKLQLTKLTFLMRQESALADDSSFYDHVPYQQGPFSFTLYRDIADLKQMGYLDDNSLAISDNLRSDARLLFDSLPQSTRTEVGRTVERYAKLGEKPLIEYVYSEYPWFASRSRLRGAPTTGRIKGKLAVYTAGYEGESVDHFFQKLMRVGIEVLIDVRHNPVSRKYGFSKKDMQRLCQKLDIRYEHIPELGIPSSMRSTLSTYEDYKRLLNKYERSILPEASEPRARAAHIMESIPSVLVCFEKNVHFCHRGRLAKAIANDVGLEVKHL
;
A
#
# COMPACT_ATOMS: atom_id res chain seq x y z
N MET A 1 -5.06 20.06 -6.72
CA MET A 1 -3.86 19.20 -6.84
C MET A 1 -3.34 18.81 -5.46
N LEU A 2 -2.96 17.54 -5.28
CA LEU A 2 -2.48 17.00 -4.00
C LEU A 2 -1.04 17.43 -3.69
N LYS A 3 -0.65 17.45 -2.40
CA LYS A 3 0.72 17.80 -1.97
C LYS A 3 1.79 16.99 -2.72
N ARG A 4 1.63 15.67 -2.77
CA ARG A 4 2.57 14.75 -3.43
C ARG A 4 2.63 14.87 -4.96
N GLN A 5 1.56 15.37 -5.61
CA GLN A 5 1.58 15.71 -7.03
C GLN A 5 2.41 16.97 -7.29
N LYS A 6 2.27 17.99 -6.43
CA LYS A 6 3.14 19.19 -6.46
C LYS A 6 4.61 18.83 -6.25
N ILE A 7 4.90 17.82 -5.42
CA ILE A 7 6.26 17.30 -5.25
C ILE A 7 6.80 16.67 -6.54
N ILE A 8 6.00 15.90 -7.28
CA ILE A 8 6.41 15.38 -8.62
C ILE A 8 6.81 16.55 -9.52
N LEU A 9 5.97 17.59 -9.62
CA LEU A 9 6.28 18.77 -10.44
C LEU A 9 7.57 19.44 -9.98
N GLY A 10 7.77 19.60 -8.68
CA GLY A 10 9.01 20.12 -8.11
C GLY A 10 10.25 19.32 -8.51
N VAL A 11 10.20 18.00 -8.41
CA VAL A 11 11.30 17.11 -8.84
C VAL A 11 11.62 17.32 -10.32
N LEU A 12 10.60 17.34 -11.17
CA LEU A 12 10.76 17.47 -12.62
C LEU A 12 11.24 18.87 -13.04
N LEU A 13 10.83 19.91 -12.31
CA LEU A 13 11.29 21.30 -12.52
C LEU A 13 12.75 21.52 -12.13
N LEU A 14 13.21 20.83 -11.09
CA LEU A 14 14.56 20.99 -10.52
C LEU A 14 15.57 20.00 -11.12
N ALA A 15 15.11 18.90 -11.73
CA ALA A 15 15.99 17.92 -12.33
C ALA A 15 16.84 18.55 -13.45
N PRO A 16 18.16 18.30 -13.49
CA PRO A 16 19.05 18.91 -14.49
C PRO A 16 18.84 18.34 -15.91
N ARG A 17 18.02 17.30 -16.04
CA ARG A 17 17.68 16.61 -17.29
C ARG A 17 16.36 15.88 -17.14
N SER A 18 15.79 15.46 -18.28
CA SER A 18 14.60 14.61 -18.31
C SER A 18 14.81 13.31 -17.52
N LEU A 19 13.85 12.97 -16.67
CA LEU A 19 13.88 11.78 -15.84
C LEU A 19 13.03 10.67 -16.45
N SER A 20 13.49 9.42 -16.32
CA SER A 20 12.64 8.25 -16.54
C SER A 20 11.67 8.06 -15.36
N LYS A 21 10.61 7.27 -15.56
CA LYS A 21 9.71 6.86 -14.47
C LYS A 21 10.46 6.09 -13.37
N LEU A 22 11.48 5.32 -13.75
CA LEU A 22 12.29 4.57 -12.81
C LEU A 22 13.13 5.51 -11.95
N GLN A 23 13.80 6.50 -12.54
CA GLN A 23 14.54 7.52 -11.81
C GLN A 23 13.63 8.32 -10.87
N LEU A 24 12.48 8.81 -11.33
CA LEU A 24 11.52 9.50 -10.48
C LEU A 24 11.07 8.62 -9.30
N THR A 25 10.84 7.33 -9.53
CA THR A 25 10.48 6.37 -8.47
C THR A 25 11.60 6.22 -7.44
N LYS A 26 12.87 6.19 -7.87
CA LYS A 26 14.02 6.14 -6.94
C LYS A 26 14.17 7.43 -6.15
N LEU A 27 13.99 8.59 -6.79
CA LEU A 27 14.06 9.88 -6.10
C LEU A 27 12.97 10.01 -5.03
N THR A 28 11.72 9.65 -5.32
CA THR A 28 10.66 9.68 -4.30
C THR A 28 10.87 8.64 -3.20
N PHE A 29 11.45 7.49 -3.53
CA PHE A 29 11.86 6.49 -2.55
C PHE A 29 12.92 7.05 -1.60
N LEU A 30 13.99 7.65 -2.14
CA LEU A 30 15.06 8.23 -1.34
C LEU A 30 14.56 9.41 -0.50
N MET A 31 13.62 10.22 -1.00
CA MET A 31 12.93 11.22 -0.16
C MET A 31 12.23 10.56 1.04
N ARG A 32 11.54 9.44 0.83
CA ARG A 32 10.85 8.73 1.91
C ARG A 32 11.82 8.10 2.92
N GLN A 33 13.01 7.68 2.49
CA GLN A 33 13.98 7.01 3.37
C GLN A 33 14.99 7.96 4.05
N GLU A 34 15.37 9.05 3.41
CA GLU A 34 16.54 9.86 3.80
C GLU A 34 16.23 11.34 4.07
N SER A 35 14.96 11.73 4.09
CA SER A 35 14.56 13.12 4.31
C SER A 35 13.50 13.25 5.39
N ALA A 36 13.19 14.50 5.76
CA ALA A 36 12.08 14.80 6.67
C ALA A 36 10.69 14.39 6.14
N LEU A 37 10.58 13.92 4.88
CA LEU A 37 9.36 13.31 4.35
C LEU A 37 9.13 11.87 4.83
N ALA A 38 10.05 11.28 5.59
CA ALA A 38 9.88 9.96 6.19
C ALA A 38 8.58 9.83 7.00
N ASP A 39 8.26 10.86 7.80
CA ASP A 39 7.10 10.86 8.70
C ASP A 39 5.81 11.43 8.08
N ASP A 40 5.86 11.86 6.82
CA ASP A 40 4.70 12.44 6.13
C ASP A 40 3.75 11.35 5.64
N SER A 41 2.67 11.11 6.37
CA SER A 41 1.64 10.11 6.00
C SER A 41 0.93 10.39 4.68
N SER A 42 1.06 11.61 4.13
CA SER A 42 0.50 11.98 2.83
C SER A 42 1.46 11.76 1.65
N PHE A 43 2.72 11.42 1.93
CA PHE A 43 3.75 11.14 0.93
C PHE A 43 3.70 9.68 0.43
N TYR A 44 4.54 9.35 -0.56
CA TYR A 44 4.57 8.02 -1.17
C TYR A 44 5.22 6.98 -0.25
N ASP A 45 4.59 5.81 -0.16
CA ASP A 45 5.23 4.58 0.31
C ASP A 45 5.61 3.70 -0.87
N HIS A 46 6.49 2.72 -0.62
CA HIS A 46 7.01 1.85 -1.66
C HIS A 46 6.93 0.38 -1.23
N VAL A 47 6.91 -0.50 -2.21
CA VAL A 47 7.00 -1.95 -2.01
C VAL A 47 8.15 -2.53 -2.85
N PRO A 48 8.78 -3.64 -2.42
CA PRO A 48 9.70 -4.39 -3.26
C PRO A 48 8.99 -4.89 -4.53
N TYR A 49 9.52 -4.55 -5.70
CA TYR A 49 8.91 -4.91 -6.99
C TYR A 49 9.97 -5.16 -8.07
N GLN A 50 9.51 -5.48 -9.29
CA GLN A 50 10.28 -5.97 -10.45
C GLN A 50 11.57 -5.20 -10.78
N GLN A 51 11.68 -3.93 -10.40
CA GLN A 51 12.88 -3.09 -10.60
C GLN A 51 13.30 -2.38 -9.31
N GLY A 52 13.03 -2.98 -8.15
CA GLY A 52 13.31 -2.43 -6.82
C GLY A 52 12.10 -1.73 -6.20
N PRO A 53 12.28 -0.69 -5.36
CA PRO A 53 11.15 0.01 -4.74
C PRO A 53 10.22 0.59 -5.81
N PHE A 54 8.92 0.44 -5.57
CA PHE A 54 7.84 0.87 -6.46
C PHE A 54 6.66 1.42 -5.66
N SER A 55 5.99 2.46 -6.16
CA SER A 55 4.77 3.03 -5.58
C SER A 55 3.65 3.02 -6.61
N PHE A 56 2.56 2.30 -6.33
CA PHE A 56 1.36 2.32 -7.16
C PHE A 56 0.68 3.70 -7.08
N THR A 57 0.74 4.36 -5.92
CA THR A 57 0.20 5.71 -5.74
C THR A 57 0.94 6.72 -6.59
N LEU A 58 2.28 6.66 -6.67
CA LEU A 58 3.07 7.53 -7.55
C LEU A 58 2.66 7.37 -9.02
N TYR A 59 2.51 6.13 -9.49
CA TYR A 59 2.14 5.89 -10.89
C TYR A 59 0.72 6.35 -11.21
N ARG A 60 -0.20 6.24 -10.26
CA ARG A 60 -1.53 6.85 -10.39
C ARG A 60 -1.42 8.36 -10.49
N ASP A 61 -0.68 9.01 -9.60
CA ASP A 61 -0.56 10.46 -9.60
C ASP A 61 0.15 11.00 -10.85
N ILE A 62 1.11 10.26 -11.42
CA ILE A 62 1.69 10.58 -12.74
C ILE A 62 0.62 10.53 -13.84
N ALA A 63 -0.25 9.52 -13.84
CA ALA A 63 -1.33 9.41 -14.81
C ALA A 63 -2.35 10.56 -14.64
N ASP A 64 -2.70 10.90 -13.40
CA ASP A 64 -3.59 12.03 -13.09
C ASP A 64 -2.96 13.35 -13.58
N LEU A 65 -1.65 13.56 -13.39
CA LEU A 65 -0.94 14.75 -13.88
C LEU A 65 -0.90 14.84 -15.40
N LYS A 66 -0.76 13.71 -16.12
CA LYS A 66 -0.90 13.67 -17.59
C LYS A 66 -2.30 14.05 -18.02
N GLN A 67 -3.32 13.48 -17.38
CA GLN A 67 -4.72 13.79 -17.67
C GLN A 67 -5.06 15.27 -17.41
N MET A 68 -4.43 15.88 -16.41
CA MET A 68 -4.54 17.32 -16.12
C MET A 68 -3.73 18.19 -17.10
N GLY A 69 -2.97 17.60 -18.03
CA GLY A 69 -2.16 18.29 -19.03
C GLY A 69 -0.79 18.77 -18.55
N TYR A 70 -0.44 18.58 -17.28
CA TYR A 70 0.85 19.05 -16.74
C TYR A 70 2.05 18.28 -17.30
N LEU A 71 1.86 17.01 -17.66
CA LEU A 71 2.91 16.16 -18.18
C LEU A 71 2.55 15.70 -19.59
N ASP A 72 3.56 15.65 -20.47
CA ASP A 72 3.44 15.04 -21.79
C ASP A 72 3.02 13.56 -21.70
N ASP A 73 2.23 13.08 -22.67
CA ASP A 73 1.64 11.74 -22.66
C ASP A 73 2.67 10.62 -22.75
N ASN A 74 3.78 10.85 -23.46
CA ASN A 74 4.80 9.85 -23.74
C ASN A 74 6.02 9.94 -22.82
N SER A 75 6.19 11.07 -22.12
CA SER A 75 7.34 11.32 -21.25
C SER A 75 6.94 11.79 -19.84
N LEU A 76 7.90 12.33 -19.09
CA LEU A 76 7.68 13.06 -17.84
C LEU A 76 8.02 14.55 -18.00
N ALA A 77 8.11 15.05 -19.24
CA ALA A 77 8.33 16.46 -19.49
C ALA A 77 7.10 17.25 -19.04
N ILE A 78 7.33 18.39 -18.38
CA ILE A 78 6.26 19.33 -18.05
C ILE A 78 5.88 20.10 -19.30
N SER A 79 4.59 20.18 -19.61
CA SER A 79 4.07 20.93 -20.76
C SER A 79 4.45 22.41 -20.68
N ASP A 80 4.97 22.97 -21.77
CA ASP A 80 5.55 24.32 -21.77
C ASP A 80 4.55 25.40 -21.32
N ASN A 81 3.30 25.29 -21.77
CA ASN A 81 2.21 26.20 -21.42
C ASN A 81 1.81 26.14 -19.93
N LEU A 82 2.13 25.05 -19.22
CA LEU A 82 1.82 24.86 -17.81
C LEU A 82 3.06 24.92 -16.91
N ARG A 83 4.25 25.18 -17.48
CA ARG A 83 5.51 25.21 -16.73
C ARG A 83 5.53 26.27 -15.63
N SER A 84 5.04 27.47 -15.92
CA SER A 84 4.94 28.57 -14.93
C SER A 84 3.94 28.24 -13.81
N ASP A 85 2.81 27.63 -14.15
CA ASP A 85 1.81 27.21 -13.16
C ASP A 85 2.35 26.06 -12.29
N ALA A 86 3.04 25.09 -12.88
CA ALA A 86 3.73 24.02 -12.15
C ALA A 86 4.75 24.58 -11.14
N ARG A 87 5.47 25.66 -11.50
CA ARG A 87 6.37 26.38 -10.58
C ARG A 87 5.61 26.98 -9.41
N LEU A 88 4.52 27.72 -9.67
CA LEU A 88 3.69 28.32 -8.61
C LEU A 88 3.11 27.25 -7.67
N LEU A 89 2.65 26.13 -8.23
CA LEU A 89 2.15 24.99 -7.47
C LEU A 89 3.24 24.37 -6.58
N PHE A 90 4.46 24.20 -7.10
CA PHE A 90 5.58 23.74 -6.29
C PHE A 90 5.93 24.76 -5.19
N ASP A 91 6.02 26.05 -5.52
CA ASP A 91 6.38 27.13 -4.60
C ASP A 91 5.36 27.31 -3.46
N SER A 92 4.09 26.92 -3.69
CA SER A 92 3.05 26.86 -2.66
C SER A 92 3.27 25.80 -1.58
N LEU A 93 4.23 24.87 -1.76
CA LEU A 93 4.57 23.88 -0.73
C LEU A 93 5.34 24.53 0.43
N PRO A 94 5.25 23.97 1.65
CA PRO A 94 6.06 24.40 2.78
C PRO A 94 7.55 24.46 2.42
N GLN A 95 8.25 25.48 2.92
CA GLN A 95 9.68 25.67 2.64
C GLN A 95 10.50 24.42 2.99
N SER A 96 10.20 23.75 4.10
CA SER A 96 10.84 22.48 4.50
C SER A 96 10.69 21.41 3.42
N THR A 97 9.49 21.23 2.87
CA THR A 97 9.23 20.27 1.79
C THR A 97 10.02 20.63 0.53
N ARG A 98 10.03 21.91 0.12
CA ARG A 98 10.79 22.35 -1.06
C ARG A 98 12.29 22.15 -0.91
N THR A 99 12.82 22.42 0.28
CA THR A 99 14.23 22.19 0.61
C THR A 99 14.60 20.71 0.52
N GLU A 100 13.78 19.79 1.05
CA GLU A 100 14.06 18.35 0.95
C GLU A 100 13.98 17.82 -0.50
N VAL A 101 13.03 18.34 -1.29
CA VAL A 101 12.96 18.04 -2.73
C VAL A 101 14.24 18.50 -3.43
N GLY A 102 14.67 19.74 -3.20
CA GLY A 102 15.90 20.29 -3.78
C GLY A 102 17.14 19.49 -3.41
N ARG A 103 17.32 19.18 -2.12
CA ARG A 103 18.44 18.37 -1.60
C ARG A 103 18.52 17.00 -2.27
N THR A 104 17.39 16.30 -2.36
CA THR A 104 17.36 14.97 -2.99
C THR A 104 17.71 15.06 -4.47
N VAL A 105 17.16 16.04 -5.19
CA VAL A 105 17.42 16.23 -6.63
C VAL A 105 18.88 16.57 -6.87
N GLU A 106 19.45 17.50 -6.12
CA GLU A 106 20.85 17.90 -6.21
C GLU A 106 21.80 16.72 -5.94
N ARG A 107 21.47 15.89 -4.96
CA ARG A 107 22.26 14.72 -4.58
C ARG A 107 22.19 13.61 -5.61
N TYR A 108 20.99 13.27 -6.08
CA TYR A 108 20.74 12.01 -6.78
C TYR A 108 20.32 12.15 -8.25
N ALA A 109 19.67 13.23 -8.68
CA ALA A 109 19.15 13.33 -10.05
C ALA A 109 20.24 13.48 -11.13
N LYS A 110 21.44 13.93 -10.72
CA LYS A 110 22.63 13.93 -11.58
C LYS A 110 23.15 12.53 -11.88
N LEU A 111 22.85 11.54 -11.03
CA LEU A 111 23.26 10.15 -11.25
C LEU A 111 22.51 9.56 -12.45
N GLY A 112 23.23 8.82 -13.29
CA GLY A 112 22.63 7.93 -14.29
C GLY A 112 21.67 6.94 -13.65
N GLU A 113 20.75 6.39 -14.45
CA GLU A 113 19.79 5.39 -13.96
C GLU A 113 20.49 4.19 -13.30
N LYS A 114 21.55 3.65 -13.91
CA LYS A 114 22.31 2.52 -13.37
C LYS A 114 22.96 2.82 -12.00
N PRO A 115 23.80 3.86 -11.83
CA PRO A 115 24.34 4.21 -10.50
C PRO A 115 23.28 4.46 -9.44
N LEU A 116 22.14 5.05 -9.81
CA LEU A 116 21.04 5.30 -8.88
C LEU A 116 20.37 3.98 -8.42
N ILE A 117 20.21 3.02 -9.33
CA ILE A 117 19.72 1.67 -9.00
C ILE A 117 20.70 0.95 -8.08
N GLU A 118 21.99 0.97 -8.42
CA GLU A 118 23.05 0.32 -7.63
C GLU A 118 23.09 0.86 -6.20
N TYR A 119 23.01 2.19 -6.04
CA TYR A 119 22.91 2.82 -4.72
C TYR A 119 21.70 2.30 -3.92
N VAL A 120 20.50 2.37 -4.52
CA VAL A 120 19.27 1.93 -3.84
C VAL A 120 19.33 0.44 -3.45
N TYR A 121 19.96 -0.40 -4.27
CA TYR A 121 20.02 -1.84 -4.01
C TYR A 121 21.04 -2.19 -2.93
N SER A 122 22.14 -1.43 -2.87
CA SER A 122 23.15 -1.51 -1.79
C SER A 122 22.55 -1.13 -0.45
N GLU A 123 21.96 0.06 -0.36
CA GLU A 123 21.52 0.64 0.91
C GLU A 123 20.20 0.04 1.41
N TYR A 124 19.31 -0.35 0.48
CA TYR A 124 17.96 -0.80 0.79
C TYR A 124 17.63 -2.17 0.16
N PRO A 125 18.39 -3.23 0.48
CA PRO A 125 18.31 -4.52 -0.22
C PRO A 125 16.94 -5.18 -0.13
N TRP A 126 16.18 -4.97 0.95
CA TRP A 126 14.82 -5.50 1.08
C TRP A 126 13.89 -4.99 -0.04
N PHE A 127 13.99 -3.71 -0.40
CA PHE A 127 13.21 -3.13 -1.50
C PHE A 127 13.66 -3.63 -2.88
N ALA A 128 14.84 -4.24 -2.98
CA ALA A 128 15.35 -4.86 -4.18
C ALA A 128 15.11 -6.39 -4.25
N SER A 129 14.60 -7.01 -3.18
CA SER A 129 14.40 -8.48 -3.04
C SER A 129 13.46 -9.14 -4.05
N ARG A 130 12.75 -8.35 -4.85
CA ARG A 130 11.85 -8.81 -5.93
C ARG A 130 12.22 -8.26 -7.30
N SER A 131 13.39 -7.62 -7.39
CA SER A 131 13.88 -7.13 -8.66
C SER A 131 14.27 -8.27 -9.59
N ARG A 132 13.98 -8.08 -10.88
CA ARG A 132 14.36 -8.98 -11.97
C ARG A 132 15.60 -8.47 -12.72
N LEU A 133 16.19 -7.35 -12.29
CA LEU A 133 17.39 -6.80 -12.89
C LEU A 133 18.62 -7.63 -12.52
N ARG A 134 19.57 -7.71 -13.44
CA ARG A 134 20.87 -8.38 -13.20
C ARG A 134 21.59 -7.70 -12.04
N GLY A 135 22.08 -8.47 -11.08
CA GLY A 135 22.74 -7.96 -9.87
C GLY A 135 21.78 -7.59 -8.74
N ALA A 136 20.47 -7.84 -8.88
CA ALA A 136 19.54 -7.75 -7.77
C ALA A 136 19.93 -8.72 -6.64
N PRO A 137 19.76 -8.32 -5.36
CA PRO A 137 20.00 -9.22 -4.24
C PRO A 137 19.08 -10.43 -4.33
N THR A 138 19.66 -11.62 -4.25
CA THR A 138 18.93 -12.91 -4.20
C THR A 138 18.34 -13.17 -2.81
N THR A 139 18.79 -12.41 -1.82
CA THR A 139 18.38 -12.49 -0.41
C THR A 139 17.44 -11.33 -0.06
N GLY A 140 16.50 -11.57 0.87
CA GLY A 140 15.63 -10.51 1.40
C GLY A 140 14.13 -10.76 1.24
N ARG A 141 13.72 -11.83 0.53
CA ARG A 141 12.33 -12.32 0.63
C ARG A 141 12.11 -12.88 2.03
N ILE A 142 11.12 -12.34 2.72
CA ILE A 142 10.77 -12.76 4.07
C ILE A 142 9.81 -13.94 3.94
N LYS A 143 10.18 -15.07 4.55
CA LYS A 143 9.28 -16.21 4.73
C LYS A 143 8.43 -15.94 5.97
N GLY A 144 7.12 -15.82 5.80
CA GLY A 144 6.21 -15.61 6.91
C GLY A 144 6.12 -16.84 7.81
N LYS A 145 5.86 -16.61 9.10
CA LYS A 145 5.46 -17.69 10.03
C LYS A 145 3.95 -17.89 9.95
N LEU A 146 3.48 -19.11 10.15
CA LEU A 146 2.05 -19.39 10.30
C LEU A 146 1.51 -18.73 11.57
N ALA A 147 0.42 -17.99 11.41
CA ALA A 147 -0.36 -17.35 12.47
C ALA A 147 -1.68 -16.85 11.87
N VAL A 148 -2.66 -16.52 12.72
CA VAL A 148 -3.89 -15.84 12.29
C VAL A 148 -3.59 -14.34 12.23
N TYR A 149 -3.09 -13.87 11.08
CA TYR A 149 -2.83 -12.44 10.90
C TYR A 149 -4.12 -11.68 10.59
N THR A 150 -4.18 -10.44 11.06
CA THR A 150 -5.28 -9.54 10.73
C THR A 150 -4.74 -8.16 10.37
N ALA A 151 -5.30 -7.52 9.34
CA ALA A 151 -4.93 -6.16 8.96
C ALA A 151 -6.17 -5.32 8.58
N GLY A 152 -6.17 -4.05 9.01
CA GLY A 152 -7.14 -3.04 8.62
C GLY A 152 -6.47 -1.97 7.78
N TYR A 153 -7.13 -1.50 6.72
CA TYR A 153 -6.53 -0.53 5.79
C TYR A 153 -7.01 0.92 5.99
N GLU A 154 -7.86 1.18 6.99
CA GLU A 154 -8.23 2.53 7.39
C GLU A 154 -6.97 3.36 7.75
N GLY A 155 -6.89 4.58 7.21
CA GLY A 155 -5.73 5.44 7.37
C GLY A 155 -4.48 5.09 6.54
N GLU A 156 -4.35 3.89 5.96
CA GLU A 156 -3.13 3.47 5.25
C GLU A 156 -3.14 3.68 3.72
N SER A 157 -2.04 4.12 3.11
CA SER A 157 -1.90 4.06 1.64
C SER A 157 -1.89 2.60 1.19
N VAL A 158 -2.26 2.33 -0.07
CA VAL A 158 -2.20 0.95 -0.60
C VAL A 158 -0.76 0.42 -0.63
N ASP A 159 0.20 1.31 -0.89
CA ASP A 159 1.62 0.99 -0.90
C ASP A 159 2.10 0.61 0.51
N HIS A 160 1.73 1.39 1.54
CA HIS A 160 2.05 1.09 2.94
C HIS A 160 1.42 -0.23 3.40
N PHE A 161 0.15 -0.44 3.07
CA PHE A 161 -0.57 -1.64 3.44
C PHE A 161 0.12 -2.90 2.90
N PHE A 162 0.46 -2.94 1.60
CA PHE A 162 1.18 -4.07 1.04
C PHE A 162 2.63 -4.15 1.54
N GLN A 163 3.31 -3.03 1.79
CA GLN A 163 4.63 -3.02 2.40
C GLN A 163 4.61 -3.76 3.74
N LYS A 164 3.61 -3.46 4.58
CA LYS A 164 3.41 -4.10 5.88
C LYS A 164 3.19 -5.60 5.76
N LEU A 165 2.30 -6.04 4.87
CA LEU A 165 2.06 -7.47 4.62
C LEU A 165 3.35 -8.20 4.16
N MET A 166 4.10 -7.57 3.25
CA MET A 166 5.33 -8.15 2.72
C MET A 166 6.47 -8.20 3.73
N ARG A 167 6.52 -7.26 4.69
CA ARG A 167 7.47 -7.29 5.81
C ARG A 167 7.26 -8.47 6.75
N VAL A 168 6.03 -8.98 6.81
CA VAL A 168 5.68 -10.16 7.61
C VAL A 168 5.78 -11.45 6.79
N GLY A 169 5.92 -11.34 5.46
CA GLY A 169 5.96 -12.49 4.56
C GLY A 169 4.59 -13.11 4.31
N ILE A 170 3.54 -12.28 4.28
CA ILE A 170 2.18 -12.73 3.91
C ILE A 170 2.15 -13.11 2.43
N GLU A 171 1.56 -14.26 2.14
CA GLU A 171 1.42 -14.84 0.80
C GLU A 171 -0.04 -14.92 0.35
N VAL A 172 -1.00 -14.91 1.29
CA VAL A 172 -2.44 -14.87 0.97
C VAL A 172 -3.14 -13.73 1.70
N LEU A 173 -3.87 -12.93 0.94
CA LEU A 173 -4.80 -11.93 1.46
C LEU A 173 -6.21 -12.49 1.39
N ILE A 174 -6.83 -12.71 2.55
CA ILE A 174 -8.23 -13.15 2.68
C ILE A 174 -9.09 -11.91 2.99
N ASP A 175 -9.78 -11.41 1.98
CA ASP A 175 -10.75 -10.33 2.14
C ASP A 175 -12.04 -10.90 2.71
N VAL A 176 -12.39 -10.49 3.93
CA VAL A 176 -13.59 -10.95 4.63
C VAL A 176 -14.72 -9.92 4.61
N ARG A 177 -14.57 -8.85 3.82
CA ARG A 177 -15.65 -7.88 3.63
C ARG A 177 -16.77 -8.53 2.83
N HIS A 178 -18.00 -8.44 3.32
CA HIS A 178 -19.17 -8.88 2.57
C HIS A 178 -19.25 -8.16 1.21
N ASN A 179 -19.11 -6.83 1.23
CA ASN A 179 -19.10 -5.97 0.05
C ASN A 179 -17.77 -5.20 -0.03
N PRO A 180 -16.76 -5.70 -0.79
CA PRO A 180 -15.42 -5.10 -0.92
C PRO A 180 -15.38 -3.87 -1.85
N VAL A 181 -16.26 -2.90 -1.60
CA VAL A 181 -16.29 -1.60 -2.30
C VAL A 181 -15.53 -0.57 -1.48
N SER A 182 -14.66 0.21 -2.13
CA SER A 182 -13.90 1.26 -1.47
C SER A 182 -13.66 2.43 -2.43
N ARG A 183 -13.82 3.65 -1.92
CA ARG A 183 -13.41 4.89 -2.63
C ARG A 183 -11.91 5.13 -2.50
N LYS A 184 -11.25 4.47 -1.55
CA LYS A 184 -9.81 4.57 -1.34
C LYS A 184 -9.10 3.76 -2.40
N TYR A 185 -8.16 4.39 -3.11
CA TYR A 185 -7.38 3.76 -4.17
C TYR A 185 -6.81 2.42 -3.71
N GLY A 186 -6.91 1.40 -4.55
CA GLY A 186 -6.24 0.13 -4.30
C GLY A 186 -7.04 -0.86 -3.43
N PHE A 187 -8.12 -0.43 -2.79
CA PHE A 187 -8.88 -1.25 -1.83
C PHE A 187 -10.27 -1.70 -2.33
N SER A 188 -10.62 -1.43 -3.59
CA SER A 188 -11.76 -2.10 -4.24
C SER A 188 -11.41 -3.56 -4.52
N LYS A 189 -12.38 -4.49 -4.60
CA LYS A 189 -12.12 -5.90 -4.97
C LYS A 189 -11.26 -6.03 -6.21
N LYS A 190 -11.63 -5.31 -7.27
CA LYS A 190 -10.91 -5.32 -8.56
C LYS A 190 -9.46 -4.86 -8.40
N ASP A 191 -9.24 -3.77 -7.67
CA ASP A 191 -7.89 -3.27 -7.46
C ASP A 191 -7.06 -4.17 -6.55
N MET A 192 -7.63 -4.67 -5.45
CA MET A 192 -6.93 -5.58 -4.54
C MET A 192 -6.52 -6.85 -5.27
N GLN A 193 -7.42 -7.48 -6.03
CA GLN A 193 -7.10 -8.66 -6.82
C GLN A 193 -5.96 -8.38 -7.82
N ARG A 194 -6.04 -7.27 -8.55
CA ARG A 194 -5.01 -6.85 -9.52
C ARG A 194 -3.67 -6.57 -8.85
N LEU A 195 -3.66 -5.89 -7.70
CA LEU A 195 -2.44 -5.55 -6.97
C LEU A 195 -1.81 -6.77 -6.31
N CYS A 196 -2.62 -7.65 -5.71
CA CYS A 196 -2.18 -8.94 -5.18
C CYS A 196 -1.51 -9.77 -6.28
N GLN A 197 -2.14 -9.87 -7.47
CA GLN A 197 -1.53 -10.56 -8.62
C GLN A 197 -0.18 -9.95 -9.03
N LYS A 198 -0.06 -8.62 -9.11
CA LYS A 198 1.21 -7.95 -9.41
C LYS A 198 2.27 -8.26 -8.35
N LEU A 199 1.86 -8.31 -7.09
CA LEU A 199 2.73 -8.54 -5.95
C LEU A 199 2.84 -10.02 -5.59
N ASP A 200 2.51 -10.96 -6.46
CA ASP A 200 2.61 -12.40 -6.18
C ASP A 200 2.00 -12.79 -4.81
N ILE A 201 0.89 -12.14 -4.42
CA ILE A 201 0.08 -12.44 -3.24
C ILE A 201 -1.22 -13.06 -3.77
N ARG A 202 -1.63 -14.20 -3.22
CA ARG A 202 -2.92 -14.80 -3.56
C ARG A 202 -4.04 -13.96 -2.94
N TYR A 203 -5.04 -13.59 -3.73
CA TYR A 203 -6.22 -12.89 -3.24
C TYR A 203 -7.39 -13.86 -3.15
N GLU A 204 -7.98 -13.96 -1.96
CA GLU A 204 -9.13 -14.81 -1.67
C GLU A 204 -10.24 -13.93 -1.08
N HIS A 205 -11.45 -13.99 -1.63
CA HIS A 205 -12.59 -13.21 -1.14
C HIS A 205 -13.64 -14.16 -0.56
N ILE A 206 -13.92 -14.04 0.73
CA ILE A 206 -14.87 -14.89 1.46
C ILE A 206 -15.96 -13.99 2.06
N PRO A 207 -16.93 -13.53 1.24
CA PRO A 207 -17.94 -12.56 1.67
C PRO A 207 -18.86 -13.07 2.79
N GLU A 208 -19.05 -14.38 2.88
CA GLU A 208 -19.88 -15.06 3.89
C GLU A 208 -19.35 -14.83 5.32
N LEU A 209 -18.06 -14.50 5.46
CA LEU A 209 -17.44 -14.16 6.74
C LEU A 209 -17.65 -12.69 7.13
N GLY A 210 -18.24 -11.88 6.25
CA GLY A 210 -18.43 -10.45 6.46
C GLY A 210 -19.81 -10.09 6.96
N ILE A 211 -19.91 -8.90 7.58
CA ILE A 211 -21.22 -8.34 7.97
C ILE A 211 -21.90 -7.69 6.75
N PRO A 212 -23.14 -8.08 6.40
CA PRO A 212 -23.92 -7.44 5.34
C PRO A 212 -24.07 -5.93 5.54
N SER A 213 -24.09 -5.15 4.46
CA SER A 213 -24.24 -3.69 4.55
C SER A 213 -25.56 -3.25 5.20
N SER A 214 -26.64 -4.02 5.02
CA SER A 214 -27.95 -3.75 5.64
C SER A 214 -27.91 -3.75 7.17
N MET A 215 -26.94 -4.43 7.78
CA MET A 215 -26.77 -4.49 9.24
C MET A 215 -25.87 -3.37 9.79
N ARG A 216 -25.27 -2.55 8.91
CA ARG A 216 -24.32 -1.49 9.27
C ARG A 216 -24.89 -0.07 9.17
N SER A 217 -26.06 0.09 8.56
CA SER A 217 -26.65 1.40 8.25
C SER A 217 -27.08 2.23 9.47
N THR A 218 -27.14 1.64 10.67
CA THR A 218 -27.66 2.28 11.88
C THR A 218 -26.64 2.39 13.02
N LEU A 219 -25.34 2.18 12.76
CA LEU A 219 -24.30 2.22 13.79
C LEU A 219 -23.83 3.66 14.03
N SER A 220 -24.16 4.24 15.19
CA SER A 220 -23.73 5.59 15.56
C SER A 220 -23.02 5.65 16.91
N THR A 221 -23.23 4.66 17.78
CA THR A 221 -22.65 4.61 19.13
C THR A 221 -21.78 3.37 19.33
N TYR A 222 -20.89 3.42 20.33
CA TYR A 222 -20.09 2.27 20.78
C TYR A 222 -20.95 1.04 21.06
N GLU A 223 -22.12 1.24 21.70
CA GLU A 223 -23.04 0.16 22.04
C GLU A 223 -23.69 -0.47 20.80
N ASP A 224 -23.94 0.29 19.74
CA ASP A 224 -24.45 -0.27 18.48
C ASP A 224 -23.43 -1.23 17.86
N TYR A 225 -22.16 -0.83 17.82
CA TYR A 225 -21.06 -1.68 17.34
C TYR A 225 -20.95 -2.95 18.19
N LYS A 226 -21.01 -2.83 19.52
CA LYS A 226 -20.94 -3.98 20.43
C LYS A 226 -22.11 -4.95 20.20
N ARG A 227 -23.34 -4.44 20.06
CA ARG A 227 -24.52 -5.27 19.75
C ARG A 227 -24.37 -5.97 18.41
N LEU A 228 -23.89 -5.28 17.39
CA LEU A 228 -23.64 -5.86 16.08
C LEU A 228 -22.58 -6.96 16.13
N LEU A 229 -21.45 -6.73 16.79
CA LEU A 229 -20.37 -7.72 16.90
C LEU A 229 -20.80 -8.95 17.72
N ASN A 230 -21.61 -8.75 18.77
CA ASN A 230 -22.20 -9.85 19.52
C ASN A 230 -23.18 -10.66 18.65
N LYS A 231 -23.99 -10.00 17.82
CA LYS A 231 -24.87 -10.68 16.86
C LYS A 231 -24.06 -11.46 15.82
N TYR A 232 -23.00 -10.86 15.28
CA TYR A 232 -22.08 -11.55 14.36
C TYR A 232 -21.52 -12.84 14.97
N GLU A 233 -21.03 -12.77 16.21
CA GLU A 233 -20.45 -13.93 16.92
C GLU A 233 -21.50 -15.02 17.23
N ARG A 234 -22.76 -14.65 17.50
CA ARG A 234 -23.82 -15.58 17.90
C ARG A 234 -24.63 -16.17 16.76
N SER A 235 -24.75 -15.48 15.62
CA SER A 235 -25.60 -15.93 14.51
C SER A 235 -24.85 -16.09 13.19
N ILE A 236 -24.06 -15.10 12.77
CA ILE A 236 -23.41 -15.13 11.45
C ILE A 236 -22.24 -16.13 11.43
N LEU A 237 -21.38 -16.07 12.45
CA LEU A 237 -20.17 -16.88 12.49
C LEU A 237 -20.42 -18.39 12.64
N PRO A 238 -21.45 -18.85 13.40
CA PRO A 238 -21.84 -20.25 13.41
C PRO A 238 -22.43 -20.73 12.07
N GLU A 239 -23.24 -19.91 11.40
CA GLU A 239 -23.81 -20.23 10.09
C GLU A 239 -22.73 -20.28 8.98
N ALA A 240 -21.64 -19.52 9.13
CA ALA A 240 -20.52 -19.48 8.21
C ALA A 240 -19.43 -20.52 8.55
N SER A 241 -19.79 -21.70 9.07
CA SER A 241 -18.84 -22.75 9.47
C SER A 241 -17.92 -23.21 8.33
N GLU A 242 -18.48 -23.50 7.15
CA GLU A 242 -17.73 -23.92 5.96
C GLU A 242 -16.77 -22.82 5.44
N PRO A 243 -17.22 -21.56 5.22
CA PRO A 243 -16.33 -20.44 4.93
C PRO A 243 -15.21 -20.24 5.97
N ARG A 244 -15.53 -20.43 7.27
CA ARG A 244 -14.55 -20.29 8.36
C ARG A 244 -13.51 -21.39 8.31
N ALA A 245 -13.92 -22.65 8.13
CA ALA A 245 -13.03 -23.78 7.96
C ALA A 245 -12.09 -23.61 6.74
N ARG A 246 -12.62 -23.06 5.64
CA ARG A 246 -11.81 -22.70 4.46
C ARG A 246 -10.72 -21.67 4.79
N ALA A 247 -11.07 -20.60 5.50
CA ALA A 247 -10.10 -19.58 5.92
C ALA A 247 -9.06 -20.14 6.90
N ALA A 248 -9.49 -20.97 7.85
CA ALA A 248 -8.65 -21.66 8.81
C ALA A 248 -7.60 -22.56 8.11
N HIS A 249 -8.05 -23.42 7.20
CA HIS A 249 -7.18 -24.31 6.43
C HIS A 249 -6.11 -23.56 5.63
N ILE A 250 -6.48 -22.42 5.02
CA ILE A 250 -5.52 -21.56 4.32
C ILE A 250 -4.45 -21.03 5.27
N MET A 251 -4.83 -20.56 6.47
CA MET A 251 -3.90 -20.01 7.46
C MET A 251 -2.99 -21.04 8.11
N GLU A 252 -3.46 -22.28 8.26
CA GLU A 252 -2.63 -23.40 8.73
C GLU A 252 -1.56 -23.79 7.70
N SER A 253 -1.83 -23.56 6.42
CA SER A 253 -0.96 -24.03 5.34
C SER A 253 0.01 -22.95 4.85
N ILE A 254 -0.43 -21.70 4.81
CA ILE A 254 0.29 -20.59 4.16
C ILE A 254 0.16 -19.32 5.01
N PRO A 255 1.23 -18.51 5.19
CA PRO A 255 1.15 -17.22 5.88
C PRO A 255 0.08 -16.31 5.25
N SER A 256 -1.01 -16.08 5.98
CA SER A 256 -2.23 -15.48 5.44
C SER A 256 -2.80 -14.42 6.37
N VAL A 257 -3.45 -13.39 5.81
CA VAL A 257 -4.02 -12.27 6.57
C VAL A 257 -5.51 -12.10 6.29
N LEU A 258 -6.31 -11.94 7.35
CA LEU A 258 -7.69 -11.47 7.24
C LEU A 258 -7.70 -9.96 7.04
N VAL A 259 -8.50 -9.47 6.11
CA VAL A 259 -8.59 -8.04 5.81
C VAL A 259 -10.03 -7.53 5.96
N CYS A 260 -10.17 -6.44 6.73
CA CYS A 260 -11.38 -5.61 6.79
C CYS A 260 -10.98 -4.13 6.65
N PHE A 261 -11.95 -3.21 6.75
CA PHE A 261 -11.67 -1.78 6.64
C PHE A 261 -11.00 -1.23 7.91
N GLU A 262 -11.64 -1.46 9.05
CA GLU A 262 -11.38 -0.78 10.31
C GLU A 262 -9.96 -1.07 10.82
N LYS A 263 -9.26 -0.01 11.24
CA LYS A 263 -7.91 -0.12 11.81
C LYS A 263 -7.96 -0.89 13.13
N ASN A 264 -8.87 -0.48 14.02
CA ASN A 264 -8.99 -1.07 15.35
C ASN A 264 -9.75 -2.40 15.30
N VAL A 265 -9.05 -3.48 15.65
CA VAL A 265 -9.58 -4.85 15.64
C VAL A 265 -10.70 -5.09 16.66
N HIS A 266 -10.75 -4.33 17.75
CA HIS A 266 -11.80 -4.44 18.77
C HIS A 266 -13.17 -3.95 18.28
N PHE A 267 -13.17 -3.16 17.21
CA PHE A 267 -14.36 -2.61 16.56
C PHE A 267 -14.66 -3.25 15.20
N CYS A 268 -13.95 -4.33 14.83
CA CYS A 268 -14.17 -5.06 13.58
C CYS A 268 -14.61 -6.51 13.84
N HIS A 269 -15.49 -7.02 12.97
CA HIS A 269 -15.84 -8.44 12.90
C HIS A 269 -14.60 -9.33 12.68
N ARG A 270 -13.58 -8.83 11.96
CA ARG A 270 -12.28 -9.46 11.76
C ARG A 270 -11.63 -9.93 13.07
N GLY A 271 -11.78 -9.18 14.16
CA GLY A 271 -11.25 -9.58 15.46
C GLY A 271 -11.96 -10.81 16.05
N ARG A 272 -13.29 -10.87 15.92
CA ARG A 272 -14.11 -12.01 16.36
C ARG A 272 -13.81 -13.24 15.51
N LEU A 273 -13.74 -13.07 14.20
CA LEU A 273 -13.37 -14.11 13.25
C LEU A 273 -11.96 -14.67 13.54
N ALA A 274 -10.98 -13.79 13.73
CA ALA A 274 -9.61 -14.20 14.01
C ALA A 274 -9.52 -15.05 15.29
N LYS A 275 -10.23 -14.67 16.35
CA LYS A 275 -10.28 -15.45 17.59
C LYS A 275 -10.92 -16.83 17.37
N ALA A 276 -12.00 -16.90 16.61
CA ALA A 276 -12.65 -18.18 16.32
C ALA A 276 -11.75 -19.10 15.50
N ILE A 277 -11.13 -18.58 14.43
CA ILE A 277 -10.18 -19.35 13.62
C ILE A 277 -8.99 -19.81 14.47
N ALA A 278 -8.40 -18.93 15.29
CA ALA A 278 -7.29 -19.28 16.18
C ALA A 278 -7.64 -20.43 17.15
N ASN A 279 -8.86 -20.47 17.65
CA ASN A 279 -9.34 -21.58 18.48
C ASN A 279 -9.51 -22.88 17.67
N ASP A 280 -9.93 -22.79 16.40
CA ASP A 280 -10.09 -23.96 15.52
C ASP A 280 -8.73 -24.61 15.20
N VAL A 281 -7.67 -23.81 15.03
CA VAL A 281 -6.36 -24.27 14.48
C VAL A 281 -5.18 -24.22 15.46
N GLY A 282 -5.37 -23.67 16.66
CA GLY A 282 -4.31 -23.56 17.67
C GLY A 282 -3.18 -22.59 17.33
N LEU A 283 -3.38 -21.66 16.39
CA LEU A 283 -2.40 -20.64 16.01
C LEU A 283 -2.61 -19.33 16.80
N GLU A 284 -1.51 -18.62 17.07
CA GLU A 284 -1.58 -17.30 17.69
C GLU A 284 -2.21 -16.24 16.76
N VAL A 285 -2.93 -15.27 17.34
CA VAL A 285 -3.47 -14.12 16.61
C VAL A 285 -2.45 -12.98 16.57
N LYS A 286 -2.18 -12.43 15.38
CA LYS A 286 -1.28 -11.29 15.19
C LYS A 286 -1.97 -10.16 14.44
N HIS A 287 -2.04 -8.99 15.08
CA HIS A 287 -2.60 -7.78 14.48
C HIS A 287 -1.48 -6.94 13.85
N LEU A 288 -1.63 -6.61 12.56
CA LEU A 288 -0.71 -5.78 11.77
C LEU A 288 -1.22 -4.36 11.65
#